data_AF-W3VQC9-F1
#
_entry.id   AF-W3VQC9-F1
#
_cell.length_a   1.000
_cell.length_b   1.000
_cell.length_c   1.000
_cell.angle_alpha   90.00
_cell.angle_beta   90.00
_cell.angle_gamma   90.00
#
_symmetry.space_group_name_H-M   'P 1'
#
loop_
_entity.id
_entity.type
_entity.pdbx_description
1 polymer ?
#
loop_
_entity_poly.entity_id
_entity_poly.type
_entity_poly.pdbx_seq_one_letter_code
_entity_poly.pdbx_strand_id
1 'polypeptide(L)'
;MASTSNLQSRAKGMHSEALDKYDDLHEPIPTEEQEKLLRELKTQNDKSNYFYRAAILFMDLLVFIAYLTPIPSYIDGTHPENHLTLFHHGVHVIGTEDHLTYLPAFPIYLFFFACQGYLLFLAAFELLSLMGHDDLLARLSGRSAAAYRSHPFGTAPSYLIGSLSELRWSTGNKINLHERADKPAKIGGDSKAVHASLSNPRLMYLWMVFLASLPLPLLIFGAGNFSNAGWFSFTPAVIGLMLISETSIRRSENQLLGLDGLKYDHKSA
;
A
#
# COMPACT_ATOMS: atom_id res chain seq x y z
N MET A 1 55.94 -5.49 -0.28
CA MET A 1 55.16 -4.23 -0.33
C MET A 1 53.73 -4.59 -0.63
N ALA A 2 52.81 -4.07 0.18
CA ALA A 2 51.42 -4.49 0.30
C ALA A 2 50.58 -4.22 -0.96
N SER A 3 49.68 -5.14 -1.29
CA SER A 3 48.52 -4.86 -2.15
C SER A 3 47.27 -5.21 -1.35
N THR A 4 46.60 -4.15 -0.91
CA THR A 4 45.32 -4.12 -0.22
C THR A 4 44.22 -4.66 -1.14
N SER A 5 43.66 -5.83 -0.82
CA SER A 5 42.38 -6.25 -1.40
C SER A 5 41.28 -5.43 -0.74
N ASN A 6 40.68 -4.53 -1.53
CA ASN A 6 39.45 -3.83 -1.19
C ASN A 6 38.33 -4.88 -1.08
N LEU A 7 38.08 -5.37 0.13
CA LEU A 7 36.80 -5.95 0.51
C LEU A 7 35.74 -4.86 0.34
N GLN A 8 35.14 -4.80 -0.84
CA GLN A 8 33.91 -4.06 -1.09
C GLN A 8 32.88 -4.57 -0.09
N SER A 9 32.56 -3.76 0.91
CA SER A 9 31.50 -4.01 1.87
C SER A 9 30.18 -4.12 1.11
N ARG A 10 29.79 -5.36 0.78
CA ARG A 10 28.49 -5.67 0.19
C ARG A 10 27.43 -5.23 1.18
N ALA A 11 26.49 -4.39 0.75
CA ALA A 11 25.41 -3.91 1.60
C ALA A 11 24.71 -5.11 2.27
N LYS A 12 24.67 -5.13 3.60
CA LYS A 12 24.14 -6.22 4.42
C LYS A 12 22.67 -6.45 4.05
N GLY A 13 22.41 -7.43 3.19
CA GLY A 13 21.06 -7.85 2.81
C GLY A 13 20.37 -8.54 3.98
N MET A 14 19.04 -8.55 3.99
CA MET A 14 18.21 -9.09 5.08
C MET A 14 18.45 -10.59 5.37
N HIS A 15 19.19 -11.29 4.50
CA HIS A 15 19.59 -12.70 4.63
C HIS A 15 21.12 -12.89 4.60
N SER A 16 21.91 -11.84 4.82
CA SER A 16 23.38 -11.93 4.74
C SER A 16 23.95 -12.90 5.76
N GLU A 17 23.38 -12.98 6.96
CA GLU A 17 23.85 -13.91 8.01
C GLU A 17 23.58 -15.38 7.68
N ALA A 18 22.55 -15.67 6.88
CA ALA A 18 22.29 -17.02 6.38
C ALA A 18 23.22 -17.39 5.22
N LEU A 19 23.67 -16.40 4.44
CA LEU A 19 24.60 -16.55 3.31
C LEU A 19 26.06 -16.62 3.76
N ASP A 20 26.47 -15.82 4.76
CA ASP A 20 27.83 -15.81 5.35
C ASP A 20 28.21 -17.20 5.89
N LYS A 21 27.24 -17.98 6.37
CA LYS A 21 27.48 -19.34 6.87
C LYS A 21 27.96 -20.32 5.79
N TYR A 22 27.77 -19.99 4.51
CA TYR A 22 28.14 -20.83 3.38
C TYR A 22 29.17 -20.18 2.44
N ASP A 23 29.57 -18.93 2.68
CA ASP A 23 30.64 -18.25 1.91
C ASP A 23 32.03 -18.87 2.20
N ASP A 24 32.20 -19.58 3.32
CA ASP A 24 33.44 -20.29 3.70
C ASP A 24 33.58 -21.70 3.08
N LEU A 25 32.61 -22.18 2.30
CA LEU A 25 32.68 -23.49 1.64
C LEU A 25 33.48 -23.40 0.33
N HIS A 26 34.64 -24.05 0.32
CA HIS A 26 35.55 -24.14 -0.83
C HIS A 26 34.99 -24.97 -2.01
N GLU A 27 33.80 -25.57 -1.85
CA GLU A 27 33.08 -26.35 -2.85
C GLU A 27 31.67 -25.76 -3.08
N PRO A 28 31.20 -25.65 -4.34
CA PRO A 28 29.85 -25.18 -4.61
C PRO A 28 28.81 -26.11 -3.99
N ILE A 29 27.88 -25.55 -3.22
CA ILE A 29 26.78 -26.28 -2.55
C ILE A 29 26.07 -27.19 -3.58
N PRO A 30 25.82 -28.47 -3.27
CA PRO A 30 25.09 -29.35 -4.17
C PRO A 30 23.71 -28.76 -4.51
N THR A 31 23.34 -28.83 -5.80
CA THR A 31 22.11 -28.23 -6.32
C THR A 31 20.82 -28.62 -5.57
N GLU A 32 20.76 -29.82 -4.99
CA GLU A 32 19.63 -30.29 -4.17
C GLU A 32 19.52 -29.55 -2.82
N GLU A 33 20.64 -29.23 -2.18
CA GLU A 33 20.67 -28.50 -0.91
C GLU A 33 20.32 -27.02 -1.13
N GLN A 34 20.78 -26.42 -2.23
CA GLN A 34 20.38 -25.07 -2.64
C GLN A 34 18.87 -24.98 -2.91
N GLU A 35 18.29 -25.98 -3.60
CA GLU A 35 16.84 -26.03 -3.85
C GLU A 35 16.03 -26.18 -2.56
N LYS A 36 16.50 -27.02 -1.63
CA LYS A 36 15.85 -27.19 -0.33
C LYS A 36 15.88 -25.89 0.48
N LEU A 37 17.02 -25.22 0.51
CA LEU A 37 17.19 -23.96 1.23
C LEU A 37 16.35 -22.83 0.60
N LEU A 38 16.28 -22.75 -0.74
CA LEU A 38 15.45 -21.76 -1.42
C LEU A 38 13.95 -22.02 -1.20
N ARG A 39 13.51 -23.30 -1.20
CA ARG A 39 12.12 -23.66 -0.84
C ARG A 39 11.80 -23.31 0.61
N GLU A 40 12.72 -23.53 1.53
CA GLU A 40 12.54 -23.18 2.93
C GLU A 40 12.43 -21.67 3.13
N LEU A 41 13.35 -20.89 2.53
CA LEU A 41 13.29 -19.42 2.54
C LEU A 41 11.99 -18.90 1.95
N LYS A 42 11.54 -19.47 0.83
CA LYS A 42 10.26 -19.10 0.20
C LYS A 42 9.08 -19.38 1.13
N THR A 43 9.04 -20.56 1.75
CA THR A 43 7.95 -20.95 2.66
C THR A 43 7.90 -20.06 3.90
N GLN A 44 9.06 -19.72 4.47
CA GLN A 44 9.15 -18.79 5.60
C GLN A 44 8.73 -17.38 5.22
N ASN A 45 9.13 -16.90 4.03
CA ASN A 45 8.72 -15.60 3.52
C ASN A 45 7.20 -15.55 3.27
N ASP A 46 6.63 -16.57 2.61
CA ASP A 46 5.20 -16.66 2.33
C ASP A 46 4.36 -16.63 3.63
N LYS A 47 4.80 -17.36 4.67
CA LYS A 47 4.16 -17.34 6.00
C LYS A 47 4.23 -15.96 6.66
N SER A 48 5.38 -15.29 6.57
CA SER A 48 5.57 -13.96 7.13
C SER A 48 4.73 -12.91 6.40
N ASN A 49 4.70 -12.97 5.07
CA ASN A 49 3.90 -12.10 4.22
C ASN A 49 2.41 -12.27 4.51
N TYR A 50 1.94 -13.51 4.68
CA TYR A 50 0.56 -13.77 5.07
C TYR A 50 0.23 -13.15 6.44
N PHE A 51 1.11 -13.29 7.43
CA PHE A 51 0.91 -12.70 8.76
C PHE A 51 0.85 -11.17 8.71
N TYR A 52 1.76 -10.51 7.99
CA TYR A 52 1.73 -9.05 7.82
C TYR A 52 0.45 -8.60 7.14
N ARG A 53 0.02 -9.27 6.06
CA ARG A 53 -1.24 -8.97 5.37
C ARG A 53 -2.44 -9.15 6.30
N ALA A 54 -2.49 -10.22 7.08
CA ALA A 54 -3.57 -10.46 8.03
C ALA A 54 -3.62 -9.41 9.16
N ALA A 55 -2.46 -8.98 9.68
CA ALA A 55 -2.38 -7.94 10.70
C ALA A 55 -2.89 -6.59 10.17
N ILE A 56 -2.56 -6.24 8.94
CA ILE A 56 -3.02 -5.01 8.30
C ILE A 56 -4.52 -5.07 8.03
N LEU A 57 -5.04 -6.21 7.57
CA LEU A 57 -6.48 -6.43 7.40
C LEU A 57 -7.23 -6.24 8.72
N PHE A 58 -6.64 -6.75 9.81
CA PHE A 58 -7.21 -6.54 11.14
C PHE A 58 -7.19 -5.06 11.55
N MET A 59 -6.12 -4.31 11.26
CA MET A 59 -6.09 -2.86 11.50
C MET A 59 -7.16 -2.13 10.68
N ASP A 60 -7.34 -2.49 9.41
CA ASP A 60 -8.36 -1.94 8.52
C ASP A 60 -9.78 -2.16 9.10
N LEU A 61 -10.07 -3.40 9.55
CA LEU A 61 -11.32 -3.74 10.21
C LEU A 61 -11.53 -2.92 11.51
N LEU A 62 -10.49 -2.73 12.31
CA LEU A 62 -10.58 -1.92 13.53
C LEU A 62 -10.90 -0.46 13.22
N VAL A 63 -10.30 0.13 12.18
CA VAL A 63 -10.63 1.51 11.76
C VAL A 63 -12.07 1.59 11.26
N PHE A 64 -12.52 0.59 10.50
CA PHE A 64 -13.91 0.53 10.05
C PHE A 64 -14.90 0.48 11.22
N ILE A 65 -14.63 -0.37 12.22
CA ILE A 65 -15.42 -0.44 13.45
C ILE A 65 -15.35 0.89 14.21
N ALA A 66 -14.17 1.50 14.34
CA ALA A 66 -14.00 2.77 15.02
C ALA A 66 -14.90 3.86 14.42
N TYR A 67 -15.04 3.92 13.09
CA TYR A 67 -15.97 4.87 12.45
C TYR A 67 -17.45 4.49 12.55
N LEU A 68 -17.80 3.26 12.89
CA LEU A 68 -19.18 2.91 13.20
C LEU A 68 -19.58 3.34 14.63
N THR A 69 -18.61 3.42 15.55
CA THR A 69 -18.87 3.68 16.98
C THR A 69 -19.65 4.97 17.31
N PRO A 70 -19.46 6.12 16.64
CA PRO A 70 -20.19 7.34 17.01
C PRO A 70 -21.59 7.41 16.38
N ILE A 71 -21.93 6.55 15.41
CA ILE A 71 -23.24 6.59 14.70
C ILE A 71 -24.42 6.55 15.68
N PRO A 72 -24.48 5.64 16.68
CA PRO A 72 -25.58 5.62 17.65
C PRO A 72 -25.70 6.94 18.40
N SER A 73 -24.59 7.52 18.86
CA SER A 73 -24.62 8.79 19.61
C SER A 73 -25.05 10.00 18.78
N TYR A 74 -24.83 9.98 17.46
CA TYR A 74 -25.37 10.99 16.56
C TYR A 74 -26.89 10.81 16.35
N ILE A 75 -27.38 9.56 16.28
CA ILE A 75 -28.81 9.26 16.16
C ILE A 75 -29.57 9.64 17.44
N ASP A 76 -28.99 9.33 18.60
CA ASP A 76 -29.55 9.67 19.91
C ASP A 76 -29.38 11.16 20.27
N GLY A 77 -28.64 11.92 19.45
CA GLY A 77 -28.39 13.34 19.64
C GLY A 77 -27.48 13.69 20.83
N THR A 78 -26.83 12.70 21.44
CA THR A 78 -25.94 12.87 22.59
C THR A 78 -24.49 13.15 22.18
N HIS A 79 -24.17 13.11 20.88
CA HIS A 79 -22.82 13.40 20.39
C HIS A 79 -22.43 14.86 20.67
N PRO A 80 -21.22 15.13 21.19
CA PRO A 80 -20.78 16.49 21.52
C PRO A 80 -20.77 17.44 20.32
N GLU A 81 -20.63 16.90 19.11
CA GLU A 81 -20.69 17.64 17.85
C GLU A 81 -21.98 17.36 17.05
N ASN A 82 -23.14 17.26 17.70
CA ASN A 82 -24.40 16.96 17.01
C ASN A 82 -24.83 18.08 16.03
N HIS A 83 -24.37 19.31 16.26
CA HIS A 83 -24.65 20.47 15.42
C HIS A 83 -23.37 21.19 15.00
N LEU A 84 -23.33 21.69 13.77
CA LEU A 84 -22.30 22.59 13.28
C LEU A 84 -22.78 24.03 13.39
N THR A 85 -21.94 24.89 13.97
CA THR A 85 -22.14 26.33 14.04
C THR A 85 -21.46 26.99 12.86
N LEU A 86 -22.23 27.47 11.88
CA LEU A 86 -21.70 28.03 10.65
C LEU A 86 -21.52 29.55 10.76
N PHE A 87 -20.30 30.02 11.05
CA PHE A 87 -19.98 31.46 11.01
C PHE A 87 -19.72 31.90 9.56
N HIS A 88 -20.78 32.20 8.81
CA HIS A 88 -20.67 32.70 7.43
C HIS A 88 -20.67 34.24 7.31
N HIS A 89 -20.16 34.98 8.30
CA HIS A 89 -20.11 36.46 8.26
C HIS A 89 -18.69 37.01 8.34
N GLY A 90 -18.46 38.12 7.62
CA GLY A 90 -17.18 38.83 7.57
C GLY A 90 -16.71 39.29 8.95
N VAL A 91 -15.38 39.34 9.10
CA VAL A 91 -14.55 39.47 10.32
C VAL A 91 -14.83 40.70 11.23
N HIS A 92 -15.90 41.47 10.98
CA HIS A 92 -16.24 42.69 11.71
C HIS A 92 -17.61 42.69 12.41
N VAL A 93 -18.36 41.59 12.40
CA VAL A 93 -19.63 41.51 13.14
C VAL A 93 -19.46 40.55 14.31
N ILE A 94 -19.53 41.10 15.53
CA ILE A 94 -19.66 40.31 16.77
C ILE A 94 -21.08 39.70 16.73
N GLY A 95 -21.19 38.46 16.23
CA GLY A 95 -22.47 37.76 16.18
C GLY A 95 -22.95 37.37 17.58
N THR A 96 -24.16 37.79 17.94
CA THR A 96 -24.91 37.28 19.08
C THR A 96 -25.51 35.89 18.77
N GLU A 97 -25.99 35.19 19.81
CA GLU A 97 -26.57 33.83 19.76
C GLU A 97 -27.62 33.64 18.65
N ASP A 98 -28.33 34.71 18.29
CA ASP A 98 -29.42 34.72 17.30
C ASP A 98 -28.96 34.51 15.84
N HIS A 99 -27.66 34.61 15.54
CA HIS A 99 -27.11 34.45 14.19
C HIS A 99 -26.55 33.05 13.89
N LEU A 100 -26.63 32.12 14.85
CA LEU A 100 -26.16 30.74 14.68
C LEU A 100 -27.20 29.90 13.94
N THR A 101 -26.92 29.58 12.68
CA THR A 101 -27.64 28.48 12.02
C THR A 101 -27.00 27.17 12.45
N TYR A 102 -27.73 26.39 13.24
CA TYR A 102 -27.33 25.03 13.64
C TYR A 102 -27.67 24.05 12.51
N LEU A 103 -26.65 23.53 11.83
CA LEU A 103 -26.84 22.45 10.86
C LEU A 103 -26.64 21.10 11.55
N PRO A 104 -27.50 20.08 11.35
CA PRO A 104 -27.24 18.73 11.86
C PRO A 104 -25.91 18.21 11.29
N ALA A 105 -25.02 17.75 12.17
CA ALA A 105 -23.68 17.28 11.79
C ALA A 105 -23.69 15.82 11.31
N PHE A 106 -24.69 15.04 11.68
CA PHE A 106 -24.79 13.61 11.33
C PHE A 106 -24.76 13.31 9.83
N PRO A 107 -25.49 14.03 8.95
CA PRO A 107 -25.40 13.81 7.49
C PRO A 107 -23.99 14.06 6.93
N ILE A 108 -23.28 15.02 7.49
CA ILE A 108 -21.90 15.34 7.10
C ILE A 108 -20.98 14.22 7.54
N TYR A 109 -21.12 13.74 8.79
CA TYR A 109 -20.40 12.58 9.28
C TYR A 109 -20.62 11.35 8.38
N LEU A 110 -21.88 11.05 8.03
CA LEU A 110 -22.22 9.92 7.16
C LEU A 110 -21.57 10.03 5.78
N PHE A 111 -21.47 11.23 5.21
CA PHE A 111 -20.79 11.44 3.94
C PHE A 111 -19.29 11.10 4.05
N PHE A 112 -18.60 11.64 5.07
CA PHE A 112 -17.19 11.34 5.29
C PHE A 112 -16.95 9.86 5.60
N PHE A 113 -17.81 9.26 6.43
CA PHE A 113 -17.80 7.83 6.72
C PHE A 113 -17.98 6.99 5.45
N ALA A 114 -18.95 7.32 4.59
CA ALA A 114 -19.19 6.57 3.35
C ALA A 114 -17.99 6.66 2.40
N CYS A 115 -17.41 7.85 2.22
CA CYS A 115 -16.24 8.01 1.36
C CYS A 115 -15.01 7.28 1.91
N GLN A 116 -14.66 7.47 3.18
CA GLN A 116 -13.49 6.83 3.78
C GLN A 116 -13.69 5.33 3.97
N GLY A 117 -14.88 4.91 4.39
CA GLY A 117 -15.27 3.50 4.52
C GLY A 117 -15.24 2.77 3.19
N TYR A 118 -15.60 3.43 2.09
CA TYR A 118 -15.46 2.86 0.74
C TYR A 118 -13.98 2.67 0.35
N LEU A 119 -13.10 3.61 0.69
CA LEU A 119 -11.65 3.47 0.42
C LEU A 119 -11.02 2.34 1.26
N LEU A 120 -11.38 2.24 2.54
CA LEU A 120 -11.00 1.12 3.41
C LEU A 120 -11.50 -0.21 2.84
N PHE A 121 -12.77 -0.27 2.41
CA PHE A 121 -13.31 -1.44 1.74
C PHE A 121 -12.51 -1.85 0.51
N LEU A 122 -12.14 -0.90 -0.36
CA LEU A 122 -11.32 -1.18 -1.54
C LEU A 122 -9.93 -1.71 -1.16
N ALA A 123 -9.31 -1.16 -0.12
CA ALA A 123 -8.01 -1.62 0.40
C ALA A 123 -8.10 -3.05 0.97
N ALA A 124 -9.08 -3.32 1.84
CA ALA A 124 -9.35 -4.66 2.38
C ALA A 124 -9.61 -5.69 1.28
N PHE A 125 -10.37 -5.31 0.24
CA PHE A 125 -10.72 -6.19 -0.87
C PHE A 125 -9.49 -6.59 -1.70
N GLU A 126 -8.59 -5.65 -1.98
CA GLU A 126 -7.31 -5.95 -2.65
C GLU A 126 -6.40 -6.80 -1.74
N LEU A 127 -6.35 -6.50 -0.44
CA LEU A 127 -5.53 -7.25 0.52
C LEU A 127 -5.96 -8.72 0.61
N LEU A 128 -7.27 -8.98 0.63
CA LEU A 128 -7.83 -10.33 0.57
C LEU A 128 -7.46 -11.06 -0.73
N SER A 129 -7.43 -10.35 -1.86
CA SER A 129 -7.00 -10.95 -3.14
C SER A 129 -5.50 -11.26 -3.13
N LEU A 130 -4.67 -10.40 -2.52
CA LEU A 130 -3.24 -10.64 -2.34
C LEU A 130 -2.94 -11.79 -1.38
N MET A 131 -3.85 -12.09 -0.45
CA MET A 131 -3.78 -13.28 0.41
C MET A 131 -4.27 -14.57 -0.28
N GLY A 132 -4.81 -14.48 -1.51
CA GLY A 132 -5.34 -15.62 -2.26
C GLY A 132 -6.76 -16.03 -1.87
N HIS A 133 -7.49 -15.20 -1.12
CA HIS A 133 -8.88 -15.44 -0.73
C HIS A 133 -9.90 -15.04 -1.82
N ASP A 134 -9.56 -15.25 -3.09
CA ASP A 134 -10.39 -14.85 -4.23
C ASP A 134 -11.77 -15.54 -4.25
N ASP A 135 -11.88 -16.75 -3.68
CA ASP A 135 -13.15 -17.47 -3.55
C ASP A 135 -14.10 -16.80 -2.55
N LEU A 136 -13.55 -16.19 -1.50
CA LEU A 136 -14.32 -15.40 -0.54
C LEU A 136 -14.78 -14.10 -1.21
N LEU A 137 -13.90 -13.45 -1.96
CA LEU A 137 -14.24 -12.25 -2.73
C LEU A 137 -15.31 -12.52 -3.79
N ALA A 138 -15.24 -13.66 -4.47
CA ALA A 138 -16.24 -14.10 -5.43
C ALA A 138 -17.63 -14.22 -4.81
N ARG A 139 -17.72 -14.77 -3.59
CA ARG A 139 -18.99 -14.87 -2.85
C ARG A 139 -19.53 -13.51 -2.42
N LEU A 140 -18.66 -12.59 -1.99
CA LEU A 140 -19.07 -11.25 -1.56
C LEU A 140 -19.51 -10.35 -2.72
N SER A 141 -18.87 -10.49 -3.88
CA SER A 141 -19.10 -9.63 -5.04
C SER A 141 -20.06 -10.21 -6.09
N GLY A 142 -20.36 -11.50 -6.00
CA GLY A 142 -21.08 -12.25 -7.03
C GLY A 142 -20.29 -12.43 -8.33
N ARG A 143 -18.98 -12.14 -8.36
CA ARG A 143 -18.10 -12.31 -9.53
C ARG A 143 -17.30 -13.61 -9.45
N SER A 144 -16.75 -14.06 -10.58
CA SER A 144 -15.89 -15.25 -10.58
C SER A 144 -14.52 -14.95 -9.98
N ALA A 145 -13.97 -15.89 -9.19
CA ALA A 145 -12.62 -15.77 -8.61
C ALA A 145 -11.54 -15.58 -9.70
N ALA A 146 -11.74 -16.19 -10.86
CA ALA A 146 -10.86 -16.06 -12.02
C ALA A 146 -10.73 -14.61 -12.51
N ALA A 147 -11.80 -13.80 -12.42
CA ALA A 147 -11.79 -12.42 -12.87
C ALA A 147 -10.76 -11.57 -12.08
N TYR A 148 -10.57 -11.85 -10.80
CA TYR A 148 -9.61 -11.13 -9.94
C TYR A 148 -8.16 -11.54 -10.19
N ARG A 149 -7.95 -12.82 -10.55
CA ARG A 149 -6.61 -13.35 -10.88
C ARG A 149 -6.12 -12.93 -12.26
N SER A 150 -7.02 -12.87 -13.25
CA SER A 150 -6.66 -12.49 -14.61
C SER A 150 -6.46 -11.00 -14.81
N HIS A 151 -7.00 -10.17 -13.90
CA HIS A 151 -6.98 -8.73 -14.07
C HIS A 151 -5.64 -8.10 -13.65
N PRO A 152 -4.98 -7.30 -14.51
CA PRO A 152 -3.66 -6.75 -14.21
C PRO A 152 -3.67 -5.83 -12.99
N PHE A 153 -4.76 -5.09 -12.75
CA PHE A 153 -4.92 -4.21 -11.58
C PHE A 153 -5.63 -4.88 -10.40
N GLY A 154 -5.66 -6.21 -10.32
CA GLY A 154 -6.27 -6.93 -9.20
C GLY A 154 -7.76 -6.62 -9.09
N THR A 155 -8.19 -6.17 -7.91
CA THR A 155 -9.60 -5.88 -7.60
C THR A 155 -10.05 -4.46 -7.97
N ALA A 156 -9.22 -3.70 -8.71
CA ALA A 156 -9.55 -2.34 -9.10
C ALA A 156 -10.94 -2.22 -9.77
N PRO A 157 -11.79 -1.28 -9.33
CA PRO A 157 -13.07 -1.00 -9.98
C PRO A 157 -12.92 -0.65 -11.46
N SER A 158 -13.90 -1.03 -12.29
CA SER A 158 -13.83 -0.88 -13.74
C SER A 158 -13.66 0.56 -14.21
N TYR A 159 -14.21 1.52 -13.47
CA TYR A 159 -14.08 2.95 -13.78
C TYR A 159 -12.66 3.50 -13.57
N LEU A 160 -11.82 2.86 -12.75
CA LEU A 160 -10.42 3.29 -12.54
C LEU A 160 -9.46 2.69 -13.56
N ILE A 161 -9.85 1.63 -14.26
CA ILE A 161 -8.93 0.87 -15.14
C ILE A 161 -8.38 1.76 -16.25
N GLY A 162 -9.22 2.59 -16.87
CA GLY A 162 -8.80 3.50 -17.95
C GLY A 162 -7.68 4.43 -17.48
N SER A 163 -7.93 5.19 -16.41
CA SER A 163 -6.96 6.11 -15.83
C SER A 163 -5.70 5.41 -15.31
N LEU A 164 -5.83 4.24 -14.67
CA LEU A 164 -4.69 3.45 -14.23
C LEU A 164 -3.83 2.99 -15.41
N SER A 165 -4.46 2.50 -16.48
CA SER A 165 -3.74 2.04 -17.67
C SER A 165 -2.96 3.18 -18.33
N GLU A 166 -3.58 4.35 -18.49
CA GLU A 166 -2.92 5.56 -19.00
C GLU A 166 -1.74 6.01 -18.12
N LEU A 167 -1.94 6.02 -16.79
CA LEU A 167 -0.90 6.39 -15.84
C LEU A 167 0.31 5.46 -15.97
N ARG A 168 0.06 4.15 -16.05
CA ARG A 168 1.11 3.13 -16.22
C ARG A 168 1.92 3.35 -17.48
N TRP A 169 1.29 3.68 -18.61
CA TRP A 169 1.98 3.99 -19.86
C TRP A 169 2.79 5.29 -19.78
N SER A 170 2.30 6.30 -19.07
CA SER A 170 3.02 7.56 -18.85
C SER A 170 4.24 7.39 -17.93
N THR A 171 4.15 6.53 -16.93
CA THR A 171 5.25 6.22 -16.00
C THR A 171 6.17 5.11 -16.48
N GLY A 172 5.73 4.34 -17.48
CA GLY A 172 6.57 3.39 -18.19
C GLY A 172 7.69 4.15 -18.89
N ASN A 173 8.92 3.66 -18.74
CA ASN A 173 10.12 4.27 -19.28
C ASN A 173 9.86 4.79 -20.71
N LYS A 174 9.77 6.12 -20.91
CA LYS A 174 9.82 6.69 -22.24
C LYS A 174 11.21 6.31 -22.74
N ILE A 175 11.27 5.26 -23.56
CA ILE A 175 12.50 4.86 -24.23
C ILE A 175 12.86 6.06 -25.10
N ASN A 176 13.77 6.91 -24.62
CA ASN A 176 14.38 7.92 -25.44
C ASN A 176 15.11 7.15 -26.54
N LEU A 177 14.57 7.12 -27.76
CA LEU A 177 15.19 6.45 -28.91
C LEU A 177 16.63 6.92 -29.21
N HIS A 178 17.07 7.99 -28.55
CA HIS A 178 18.40 8.60 -28.68
C HIS A 178 19.35 8.34 -27.51
N GLU A 179 18.93 7.63 -26.45
CA GLU A 179 19.85 7.20 -25.40
C GLU A 179 20.48 5.85 -25.74
N ARG A 180 21.82 5.78 -25.70
CA ARG A 180 22.56 4.53 -25.89
C ARG A 180 22.14 3.53 -24.81
N ALA A 181 21.76 2.32 -25.24
CA ALA A 181 21.36 1.21 -24.37
C ALA A 181 22.42 0.80 -23.33
N ASP A 182 23.68 1.21 -23.52
CA ASP A 182 24.81 0.88 -22.64
C ASP A 182 24.91 1.77 -21.38
N LYS A 183 24.12 2.84 -21.28
CA LYS A 183 24.15 3.71 -20.10
C LYS A 183 23.10 3.26 -19.09
N PRO A 184 23.48 2.79 -17.89
CA PRO A 184 22.50 2.52 -16.85
C PRO A 184 21.77 3.82 -16.51
N ALA A 185 20.45 3.83 -16.65
CA ALA A 185 19.62 4.98 -16.29
C ALA A 185 19.98 5.43 -14.87
N LYS A 186 20.29 6.72 -14.71
CA LYS A 186 20.77 7.32 -13.46
C LYS A 186 19.59 7.51 -12.48
N ILE A 187 18.99 6.40 -12.08
CA ILE A 187 17.90 6.36 -11.10
C ILE A 187 18.55 6.17 -9.74
N GLY A 188 18.41 7.14 -8.83
CA GLY A 188 18.86 7.02 -7.44
C GLY A 188 18.22 5.81 -6.74
N GLY A 189 18.89 5.26 -5.72
CA GLY A 189 18.44 4.05 -5.02
C GLY A 189 16.99 4.12 -4.51
N ASP A 190 16.57 5.28 -4.02
CA ASP A 190 15.21 5.51 -3.49
C ASP A 190 14.17 5.74 -4.60
N SER A 191 14.55 6.38 -5.71
CA SER A 191 13.64 6.55 -6.85
C SER A 191 13.43 5.25 -7.61
N LYS A 192 14.35 4.28 -7.53
CA LYS A 192 14.12 2.92 -8.06
C LYS A 192 12.99 2.19 -7.33
N ALA A 193 12.88 2.35 -6.02
CA ALA A 193 11.86 1.66 -5.23
C ALA A 193 10.45 2.21 -5.52
N VAL A 194 10.29 3.54 -5.54
CA VAL A 194 9.02 4.18 -5.91
C VAL A 194 8.66 3.85 -7.36
N HIS A 195 9.62 3.93 -8.28
CA HIS A 195 9.40 3.61 -9.69
C HIS A 195 9.07 2.12 -9.92
N ALA A 196 9.72 1.20 -9.22
CA ALA A 196 9.39 -0.23 -9.24
C ALA A 196 8.03 -0.52 -8.61
N SER A 197 7.59 0.31 -7.65
CA SER A 197 6.24 0.20 -7.08
C SER A 197 5.16 0.66 -8.08
N LEU A 198 5.41 1.77 -8.80
CA LEU A 198 4.48 2.33 -9.78
C LEU A 198 4.44 1.53 -11.08
N SER A 199 5.51 0.81 -11.43
CA SER A 199 5.52 -0.06 -12.61
C SER A 199 4.63 -1.30 -12.45
N ASN A 200 4.33 -1.69 -11.20
CA ASN A 200 3.46 -2.82 -10.92
C ASN A 200 1.99 -2.38 -10.80
N PRO A 201 1.09 -2.89 -11.65
CA PRO A 201 -0.29 -2.41 -11.74
C PRO A 201 -1.07 -2.51 -10.42
N ARG A 202 -0.91 -3.58 -9.64
CA ARG A 202 -1.60 -3.74 -8.34
C ARG A 202 -1.12 -2.75 -7.28
N LEU A 203 0.19 -2.46 -7.23
CA LEU A 203 0.71 -1.43 -6.31
C LEU A 203 0.29 -0.02 -6.73
N MET A 204 0.23 0.23 -8.02
CA MET A 204 -0.25 1.51 -8.55
C MET A 204 -1.73 1.74 -8.22
N TYR A 205 -2.55 0.69 -8.21
CA TYR A 205 -3.92 0.77 -7.69
C TYR A 205 -3.94 1.15 -6.21
N LEU A 206 -3.13 0.52 -5.36
CA LEU A 206 -3.02 0.88 -3.93
C LEU A 206 -2.54 2.31 -3.72
N TRP A 207 -1.61 2.80 -4.54
CA TRP A 207 -1.18 4.21 -4.54
C TRP A 207 -2.33 5.16 -4.85
N MET A 208 -3.19 4.82 -5.81
CA MET A 208 -4.36 5.65 -6.11
C MET A 208 -5.37 5.66 -4.96
N VAL A 209 -5.60 4.53 -4.31
CA VAL A 209 -6.48 4.44 -3.12
C VAL A 209 -5.90 5.28 -1.98
N PHE A 210 -4.58 5.23 -1.76
CA PHE A 210 -3.88 6.06 -0.77
C PHE A 210 -4.03 7.56 -1.08
N LEU A 211 -3.72 7.98 -2.32
CA LEU A 211 -3.85 9.38 -2.72
C LEU A 211 -5.29 9.89 -2.64
N ALA A 212 -6.27 9.04 -2.93
CA ALA A 212 -7.70 9.40 -2.79
C ALA A 212 -8.13 9.56 -1.32
N SER A 213 -7.42 8.95 -0.37
CA SER A 213 -7.76 9.03 1.07
C SER A 213 -7.24 10.28 1.78
N LEU A 214 -6.25 10.98 1.20
CA LEU A 214 -5.59 12.15 1.79
C LEU A 214 -6.41 13.45 1.75
N PRO A 215 -7.16 13.80 0.69
CA PRO A 215 -7.85 15.09 0.60
C PRO A 215 -8.89 15.30 1.70
N LEU A 216 -9.58 14.23 2.14
CA LEU A 216 -10.69 14.37 3.09
C LEU A 216 -10.22 14.82 4.48
N PRO A 217 -9.20 14.20 5.13
CA PRO A 217 -8.67 14.70 6.39
C PRO A 217 -8.05 16.10 6.24
N LEU A 218 -7.41 16.38 5.11
CA LEU A 218 -6.83 17.70 4.82
C LEU A 218 -7.89 18.80 4.66
N LEU A 219 -9.05 18.49 4.07
CA LEU A 219 -10.17 19.42 3.93
C LEU A 219 -10.73 19.77 5.31
N ILE A 220 -10.95 18.77 6.17
CA ILE A 220 -11.44 18.97 7.54
C ILE A 220 -10.43 19.77 8.36
N PHE A 221 -9.13 19.52 8.17
CA PHE A 221 -8.05 20.28 8.78
C PHE A 221 -8.07 21.74 8.31
N GLY A 222 -8.20 21.97 7.00
CA GLY A 222 -8.30 23.30 6.40
C GLY A 222 -9.55 24.08 6.83
N ALA A 223 -10.62 23.38 7.19
CA ALA A 223 -11.83 23.95 7.78
C ALA A 223 -11.69 24.28 9.28
N GLY A 224 -10.53 23.99 9.90
CA GLY A 224 -10.23 24.33 11.30
C GLY A 224 -10.69 23.29 12.33
N ASN A 225 -11.20 22.12 11.91
CA ASN A 225 -11.60 21.05 12.83
C ASN A 225 -10.49 20.00 12.98
N PHE A 226 -9.51 20.30 13.82
CA PHE A 226 -8.32 19.46 14.03
C PHE A 226 -8.63 18.08 14.65
N SER A 227 -9.62 18.02 15.55
CA SER A 227 -10.03 16.78 16.20
C SER A 227 -10.54 15.77 15.19
N ASN A 228 -11.48 16.19 14.33
CA ASN A 228 -12.04 15.33 13.29
C ASN A 228 -11.05 15.06 12.16
N ALA A 229 -10.18 16.01 11.81
CA ALA A 229 -9.10 15.75 10.86
C ALA A 229 -8.17 14.62 11.35
N GLY A 230 -7.80 14.63 12.63
CA GLY A 230 -7.05 13.54 13.26
C GLY A 230 -7.82 12.23 13.21
N TRP A 231 -9.11 12.26 13.52
CA TRP A 231 -9.98 11.08 13.47
C TRP A 231 -10.02 10.44 12.08
N PHE A 232 -10.25 11.22 11.02
CA PHE A 232 -10.30 10.69 9.66
C PHE A 232 -8.92 10.38 9.07
N SER A 233 -7.83 10.81 9.71
CA SER A 233 -6.46 10.50 9.28
C SER A 233 -6.07 9.03 9.49
N PHE A 234 -6.84 8.27 10.27
CA PHE A 234 -6.60 6.83 10.44
C PHE A 234 -6.71 6.07 9.12
N THR A 235 -7.58 6.51 8.19
CA THR A 235 -7.72 5.87 6.88
C THR A 235 -6.44 5.96 6.04
N PRO A 236 -5.90 7.17 5.71
CA PRO A 236 -4.65 7.25 4.99
C PRO A 236 -3.49 6.61 5.76
N ALA A 237 -3.50 6.61 7.09
CA ALA A 237 -2.45 5.96 7.87
C ALA A 237 -2.41 4.44 7.65
N VAL A 238 -3.55 3.74 7.75
CA VAL A 238 -3.61 2.28 7.55
C VAL A 238 -3.36 1.91 6.09
N ILE A 239 -3.93 2.64 5.13
CA ILE A 239 -3.66 2.41 3.71
C ILE A 239 -2.18 2.67 3.37
N GLY A 240 -1.57 3.68 3.99
CA GLY A 240 -0.13 3.96 3.85
C GLY A 240 0.74 2.82 4.40
N LEU A 241 0.40 2.27 5.57
CA LEU A 241 1.07 1.10 6.14
C LEU A 241 0.93 -0.13 5.21
N MET A 242 -0.26 -0.36 4.66
CA MET A 242 -0.50 -1.40 3.65
C MET A 242 0.45 -1.21 2.46
N LEU A 243 0.55 0.00 1.92
CA LEU A 243 1.38 0.30 0.77
C LEU A 243 2.88 0.08 1.04
N ILE A 244 3.36 0.51 2.20
CA ILE A 244 4.76 0.30 2.63
C ILE A 244 5.05 -1.19 2.78
N SER A 245 4.14 -1.94 3.40
CA SER A 245 4.30 -3.37 3.61
C SER A 245 4.33 -4.14 2.28
N GLU A 246 3.39 -3.88 1.35
CA GLU A 246 3.35 -4.55 0.05
C GLU A 246 4.54 -4.18 -0.83
N THR A 247 5.01 -2.94 -0.75
CA THR A 247 6.23 -2.52 -1.45
C THR A 247 7.45 -3.29 -0.91
N SER A 248 7.52 -3.48 0.40
CA SER A 248 8.60 -4.22 1.06
C SER A 248 8.55 -5.72 0.76
N ILE A 249 7.36 -6.33 0.79
CA ILE A 249 7.12 -7.74 0.42
C ILE A 249 7.55 -7.99 -1.03
N ARG A 250 7.12 -7.13 -1.96
CA ARG A 250 7.49 -7.30 -3.38
C ARG A 250 8.98 -7.09 -3.63
N ARG A 251 9.62 -6.22 -2.85
CA ARG A 251 11.08 -6.06 -2.90
C ARG A 251 11.78 -7.35 -2.43
N SER A 252 11.28 -8.01 -1.39
CA SER A 252 11.85 -9.28 -0.93
C SER A 252 11.60 -10.42 -1.92
N GLU A 253 10.40 -10.51 -2.50
CA GLU A 253 10.05 -11.48 -3.55
C GLU A 253 10.93 -11.31 -4.80
N ASN A 254 11.15 -10.09 -5.27
CA ASN A 254 12.03 -9.82 -6.41
C ASN A 254 13.49 -10.19 -6.12
N GLN A 255 13.95 -10.02 -4.88
CA GLN A 255 15.30 -10.45 -4.48
C GLN A 255 15.43 -11.98 -4.47
N LEU A 256 14.40 -12.70 -4.02
CA LEU A 256 14.36 -14.16 -4.07
C LEU A 256 14.28 -14.69 -5.51
N LEU A 257 13.52 -14.05 -6.39
CA LEU A 257 13.48 -14.38 -7.82
C LEU A 257 14.83 -14.11 -8.49
N GLY A 258 15.51 -13.02 -8.13
CA GLY A 258 16.87 -12.74 -8.61
C GLY A 258 17.88 -13.80 -8.17
N LEU A 259 17.73 -14.33 -6.94
CA LEU A 259 18.54 -15.44 -6.43
C LEU A 259 18.30 -16.74 -7.21
N ASP A 260 17.04 -17.03 -7.56
CA ASP A 260 16.69 -18.19 -8.41
C ASP A 260 17.21 -18.02 -9.85
N GLY A 261 17.26 -16.79 -10.37
CA GLY A 261 17.85 -16.49 -11.68
C GLY A 261 19.36 -16.76 -11.76
N LEU A 262 20.10 -16.44 -10.70
CA LEU A 262 21.56 -16.70 -10.62
C LEU A 262 21.92 -18.19 -10.70
N LYS A 263 20.99 -19.09 -10.34
CA LYS A 263 21.14 -20.54 -10.51
C LYS A 263 21.29 -20.95 -11.99
N TYR A 264 20.63 -20.24 -12.90
CA TYR A 264 20.64 -20.59 -14.33
C TYR A 264 21.87 -20.04 -15.07
N ASP A 265 22.40 -18.88 -14.66
CA ASP A 265 23.64 -18.32 -15.23
C ASP A 265 24.86 -19.22 -14.93
N HIS A 266 24.90 -19.87 -13.76
CA HIS A 266 25.96 -20.82 -13.41
C HIS A 266 25.91 -22.15 -14.20
N LYS A 267 24.80 -22.46 -14.90
CA LYS A 267 24.69 -23.63 -15.77
C LYS A 267 25.08 -23.36 -17.23
N SER A 268 25.22 -22.09 -17.61
CA SER A 268 25.58 -21.66 -18.97
C SER A 268 27.01 -21.14 -19.12
N ALA A 269 27.83 -21.22 -18.07
CA ALA A 269 29.26 -20.86 -18.07
C ALA A 269 30.14 -22.11 -18.18
#